data_AF-A0A951ECJ9-F1
#
_entry.id   AF-A0A951ECJ9-F1
#
_cell.length_a   1.000
_cell.length_b   1.000
_cell.length_c   1.000
_cell.angle_alpha   90.00
_cell.angle_beta   90.00
_cell.angle_gamma   90.00
#
_symmetry.space_group_name_H-M   'P 1'
#
loop_
_entity.id
_entity.type
_entity.pdbx_description
1 polymer ?
#
loop_
_entity_poly.entity_id
_entity_poly.type
_entity_poly.pdbx_seq_one_letter_code
_entity_poly.pdbx_strand_id
1 'polypeptide(L)'
;LLAFAASVLIALASVGRRLYALSHPSSSGPPQLLALDRTFASHATLTSLHIVPAALFVIVAAIYVLRNRARDWLYPLGAVVATTAYFMNAYAVGGSIERAAVLTFNTWFLVSLAISFRFRLRGEAVPARRWLLRAIGVLFGFATTRPVMGAFFATSSLTHLGPQQFFGWAFWIGFTLNVIATELLLNRKPLPKQGLMTAG
;
A
#
# COMPACT_ATOMS: atom_id res chain seq x y z
N LEU A 1 -7.67 -9.98 -12.74
CA LEU A 1 -6.97 -11.06 -12.01
C LEU A 1 -5.47 -10.97 -12.21
N LEU A 2 -4.95 -10.94 -13.44
CA LEU A 2 -3.50 -10.80 -13.70
C LEU A 2 -2.86 -9.57 -13.05
N ALA A 3 -3.41 -8.37 -13.28
CA ALA A 3 -2.88 -7.14 -12.66
C ALA A 3 -2.90 -7.20 -11.12
N PHE A 4 -3.94 -7.79 -10.54
CA PHE A 4 -4.05 -7.98 -9.08
C PHE A 4 -2.97 -8.94 -8.55
N ALA A 5 -2.77 -10.08 -9.21
CA ALA A 5 -1.73 -11.03 -8.85
C ALA A 5 -0.32 -10.43 -8.99
N ALA A 6 -0.08 -9.67 -10.06
CA ALA A 6 1.17 -8.94 -10.26
C ALA A 6 1.42 -7.95 -9.12
N SER A 7 0.42 -7.16 -8.71
CA SER A 7 0.57 -6.23 -7.57
C SER A 7 0.86 -6.94 -6.26
N VAL A 8 0.24 -8.10 -5.99
CA VAL A 8 0.54 -8.93 -4.81
C VAL A 8 2.00 -9.41 -4.85
N LEU A 9 2.44 -9.96 -5.97
CA LEU A 9 3.82 -10.45 -6.14
C LEU A 9 4.84 -9.32 -5.99
N ILE A 10 4.59 -8.18 -6.64
CA ILE A 10 5.46 -7.00 -6.53
C ILE A 10 5.54 -6.56 -5.07
N ALA A 11 4.42 -6.45 -4.35
CA ALA A 11 4.39 -6.06 -2.95
C ALA A 11 5.21 -7.00 -2.06
N LEU A 12 5.05 -8.31 -2.23
CA LEU A 12 5.76 -9.32 -1.44
C LEU A 12 7.26 -9.34 -1.75
N ALA A 13 7.64 -9.32 -3.03
CA ALA A 13 9.05 -9.21 -3.44
C ALA A 13 9.69 -7.92 -2.89
N SER A 14 8.90 -6.84 -2.87
CA SER A 14 9.27 -5.55 -2.31
C SER A 14 9.63 -5.61 -0.82
N VAL A 15 8.84 -6.34 -0.04
CA VAL A 15 9.07 -6.55 1.40
C VAL A 15 10.24 -7.49 1.61
N GLY A 16 10.32 -8.58 0.83
CA GLY A 16 11.46 -9.52 0.85
C GLY A 16 12.80 -8.82 0.64
N ARG A 17 12.92 -7.97 -0.39
CA ARG A 17 14.14 -7.16 -0.62
C ARG A 17 14.49 -6.31 0.59
N ARG A 18 13.49 -5.68 1.24
CA ARG A 18 13.72 -4.80 2.39
C ARG A 18 14.19 -5.58 3.62
N LEU A 19 13.58 -6.73 3.91
CA LEU A 19 14.00 -7.61 5.01
C LEU A 19 15.40 -8.16 4.77
N TYR A 20 15.73 -8.53 3.54
CA TYR A 20 17.07 -8.95 3.17
C TYR A 20 18.09 -7.83 3.39
N ALA A 21 17.82 -6.61 2.91
CA ALA A 21 18.71 -5.46 3.09
C ALA A 21 18.89 -5.06 4.57
N LEU A 22 17.88 -5.27 5.42
CA LEU A 22 17.99 -5.02 6.87
C LEU A 22 18.85 -6.07 7.59
N SER A 23 18.84 -7.32 7.13
CA SER A 23 19.63 -8.42 7.71
C SER A 23 21.05 -8.50 7.14
N HIS A 24 21.24 -8.08 5.90
CA HIS A 24 22.52 -8.13 5.18
C HIS A 24 22.82 -6.76 4.54
N PRO A 25 23.31 -5.78 5.32
CA PRO A 25 23.65 -4.47 4.79
C PRO A 25 24.75 -4.59 3.73
N SER A 26 24.49 -4.18 2.49
CA SER A 26 25.49 -4.18 1.43
C SER A 26 26.31 -2.88 1.45
N SER A 27 27.62 -3.00 1.23
CA SER A 27 28.52 -1.86 1.02
C SER A 27 28.72 -1.54 -0.47
N SER A 28 28.23 -2.39 -1.36
CA SER A 28 28.31 -2.25 -2.81
C SER A 28 26.92 -2.03 -3.43
N GLY A 29 26.85 -1.11 -4.40
CA GLY A 29 25.63 -0.77 -5.12
C GLY A 29 25.53 0.71 -5.51
N PRO A 30 24.48 1.11 -6.25
CA PRO A 30 24.26 2.51 -6.58
C PRO A 30 24.18 3.40 -5.33
N PRO A 31 24.90 4.53 -5.26
CA PRO A 31 24.97 5.38 -4.06
C PRO A 31 23.61 5.79 -3.50
N GLN A 32 22.65 6.01 -4.41
CA GLN A 32 21.28 6.39 -4.08
C GLN A 32 20.51 5.27 -3.37
N LEU A 33 20.68 4.02 -3.82
CA LEU A 33 20.06 2.85 -3.18
C LEU A 33 20.70 2.58 -1.81
N LEU A 34 22.02 2.72 -1.71
CA LEU A 34 22.75 2.58 -0.44
C LEU A 34 22.34 3.66 0.58
N ALA A 35 22.12 4.90 0.13
CA ALA A 35 21.61 5.97 0.99
C ALA A 35 20.19 5.66 1.49
N LEU A 36 19.31 5.18 0.60
CA LEU A 36 17.96 4.77 0.96
C LEU A 36 17.97 3.62 1.99
N ASP A 37 18.78 2.59 1.75
CA ASP A 37 18.87 1.43 2.63
C ASP A 37 19.44 1.79 4.01
N ARG A 38 20.40 2.73 4.09
CA ARG A 38 20.89 3.29 5.37
C ARG A 38 19.80 4.01 6.16
N THR A 39 18.95 4.81 5.51
CA THR A 39 17.85 5.52 6.20
C THR A 39 16.82 4.55 6.80
N PHE A 40 16.51 3.46 6.10
CA PHE A 40 15.63 2.43 6.64
C PHE A 40 16.31 1.61 7.75
N ALA A 41 17.61 1.35 7.64
CA ALA A 41 18.37 0.63 8.67
C ALA A 41 18.47 1.44 9.98
N SER A 42 18.61 2.77 9.92
CA SER A 42 18.61 3.61 11.13
C SER A 42 17.26 3.62 11.86
N HIS A 43 16.17 3.19 11.19
CA HIS A 43 14.83 3.05 11.74
C HIS A 43 14.30 1.61 11.58
N ALA A 44 15.17 0.61 11.77
CA ALA A 44 14.86 -0.79 11.48
C ALA A 44 13.62 -1.31 12.22
N THR A 45 13.43 -0.94 13.50
CA THR A 45 12.28 -1.36 14.30
C THR A 45 10.97 -0.80 13.72
N LEU A 46 10.91 0.52 13.48
CA LEU A 46 9.73 1.16 12.90
C LEU A 46 9.44 0.62 11.48
N THR A 47 10.50 0.44 10.68
CA THR A 47 10.40 -0.12 9.34
C THR A 47 9.82 -1.54 9.39
N SER A 48 10.30 -2.39 10.29
CA SER A 48 9.84 -3.77 10.45
C SER A 48 8.38 -3.83 10.94
N LEU A 49 8.04 -3.00 11.93
CA LEU A 49 6.67 -2.84 12.45
C LEU A 49 5.69 -2.34 11.39
N HIS A 50 6.17 -1.70 10.32
CA HIS A 50 5.34 -1.30 9.20
C HIS A 50 5.25 -2.39 8.12
N ILE A 51 6.39 -2.87 7.61
CA ILE A 51 6.41 -3.72 6.41
C ILE A 51 5.90 -5.14 6.66
N VAL A 52 6.08 -5.69 7.88
CA VAL A 52 5.61 -7.04 8.20
C VAL A 52 4.07 -7.06 8.28
N PRO A 53 3.40 -6.17 9.05
CA PRO A 53 1.95 -6.06 9.00
C PRO A 53 1.41 -5.71 7.61
N ALA A 54 2.12 -4.89 6.83
CA ALA A 54 1.73 -4.58 5.46
C ALA A 54 1.74 -5.82 4.55
N ALA A 55 2.77 -6.67 4.65
CA ALA A 55 2.82 -7.93 3.90
C ALA A 55 1.68 -8.88 4.30
N LEU A 56 1.43 -9.02 5.60
CA LEU A 56 0.30 -9.81 6.11
C LEU A 56 -1.03 -9.25 5.61
N PHE A 57 -1.21 -7.93 5.63
CA PHE A 57 -2.41 -7.30 5.09
C PHE A 57 -2.59 -7.64 3.61
N VAL A 58 -1.54 -7.55 2.79
CA VAL A 58 -1.63 -7.88 1.35
C VAL A 58 -2.08 -9.32 1.14
N ILE A 59 -1.53 -10.27 1.91
CA ILE A 59 -1.91 -11.68 1.83
C ILE A 59 -3.38 -11.87 2.23
N VAL A 60 -3.79 -11.30 3.37
CA VAL A 60 -5.18 -11.38 3.85
C VAL A 60 -6.13 -10.70 2.87
N ALA A 61 -5.73 -9.57 2.27
CA ALA A 61 -6.53 -8.85 1.29
C ALA A 61 -6.71 -9.68 0.01
N ALA A 62 -5.67 -10.40 -0.43
CA ALA A 62 -5.78 -11.35 -1.53
C ALA A 62 -6.75 -12.49 -1.22
N ILE A 63 -6.66 -13.08 -0.03
CA ILE A 63 -7.60 -14.12 0.43
C ILE A 63 -9.03 -13.56 0.50
N TYR A 64 -9.20 -12.33 0.98
CA TYR A 64 -10.50 -11.68 1.06
C TYR A 64 -11.09 -11.40 -0.32
N VAL A 65 -10.31 -10.84 -1.25
CA VAL A 65 -10.79 -10.50 -2.60
C VAL A 65 -11.15 -11.76 -3.39
N LEU A 66 -10.36 -12.83 -3.28
CA LEU A 66 -10.53 -14.06 -4.06
C LEU A 66 -11.52 -15.05 -3.43
N ARG A 67 -11.59 -15.11 -2.10
CA ARG A 67 -12.34 -16.15 -1.37
C ARG A 67 -13.36 -15.60 -0.37
N ASN A 68 -13.45 -14.28 -0.20
CA ASN A 68 -14.31 -13.62 0.79
C ASN A 68 -14.13 -14.14 2.23
N ARG A 69 -12.88 -14.48 2.61
CA ARG A 69 -12.50 -14.98 3.93
C ARG A 69 -11.50 -14.05 4.63
N ALA A 70 -11.29 -14.27 5.93
CA ALA A 70 -10.26 -13.59 6.74
C ALA A 70 -10.40 -12.06 6.83
N ARG A 71 -11.57 -11.50 6.50
CA ARG A 71 -11.84 -10.05 6.52
C ARG A 71 -11.46 -9.40 7.85
N ASP A 72 -11.67 -10.11 8.95
CA ASP A 72 -11.55 -9.54 10.30
C ASP A 72 -10.11 -9.18 10.67
N TRP A 73 -9.12 -9.83 10.04
CA TRP A 73 -7.70 -9.52 10.20
C TRP A 73 -7.29 -8.24 9.48
N LEU A 74 -8.05 -7.78 8.47
CA LEU A 74 -7.70 -6.57 7.71
C LEU A 74 -7.78 -5.30 8.56
N TYR A 75 -8.71 -5.23 9.51
CA TYR A 75 -8.88 -4.04 10.35
C TYR A 75 -7.69 -3.80 11.30
N PRO A 76 -7.27 -4.76 12.15
CA PRO A 76 -6.11 -4.55 13.02
C PRO A 76 -4.81 -4.39 12.24
N LEU A 77 -4.59 -5.19 11.18
CA LEU A 77 -3.40 -5.05 10.34
C LEU A 77 -3.37 -3.68 9.66
N GLY A 78 -4.50 -3.23 9.13
CA GLY A 78 -4.62 -1.93 8.47
C GLY A 78 -4.38 -0.78 9.44
N ALA A 79 -4.92 -0.86 10.65
CA ALA A 79 -4.67 0.15 11.69
C ALA A 79 -3.18 0.27 12.02
N VAL A 80 -2.49 -0.86 12.24
CA VAL A 80 -1.03 -0.87 12.50
C VAL A 80 -0.27 -0.26 11.33
N VAL A 81 -0.57 -0.65 10.09
CA VAL A 81 0.07 -0.12 8.88
C VAL A 81 -0.15 1.38 8.75
N ALA A 82 -1.37 1.87 8.97
CA ALA A 82 -1.69 3.29 8.86
C ALA A 82 -1.00 4.13 9.95
N THR A 83 -1.01 3.65 11.19
CA THR A 83 -0.36 4.35 12.31
C THR A 83 1.15 4.41 12.11
N THR A 84 1.79 3.29 11.76
CA THR A 84 3.23 3.25 11.51
C THR A 84 3.64 4.09 10.30
N ALA A 85 2.79 4.19 9.26
CA ALA A 85 3.03 5.08 8.11
C ALA A 85 3.10 6.56 8.52
N TYR A 86 2.27 7.03 9.46
CA TYR A 86 2.36 8.40 9.96
C TYR A 86 3.68 8.67 10.67
N PHE A 87 4.19 7.71 11.45
CA PHE A 87 5.50 7.84 12.10
C PHE A 87 6.64 7.81 11.08
N MET A 88 6.57 6.93 10.07
CA MET A 88 7.58 6.87 9.01
C MET A 88 7.62 8.16 8.16
N ASN A 89 6.49 8.87 8.04
CA ASN A 89 6.41 10.13 7.33
C ASN A 89 7.31 11.25 7.91
N ALA A 90 7.76 11.12 9.17
CA ALA A 90 8.72 12.04 9.76
C ALA A 90 10.12 11.95 9.12
N TYR A 91 10.44 10.81 8.48
CA TYR A 91 11.76 10.49 7.93
C TYR A 91 11.71 10.27 6.40
N ALA A 92 10.74 10.87 5.72
CA ALA A 92 10.54 10.74 4.28
C ALA A 92 11.75 11.23 3.46
N VAL A 93 12.09 10.49 2.40
CA VAL A 93 13.36 10.66 1.66
C VAL A 93 13.22 11.61 0.47
N GLY A 94 12.05 11.62 -0.17
CA GLY A 94 11.64 12.47 -1.28
C GLY A 94 11.08 13.84 -0.87
N GLY A 95 11.41 14.30 0.33
CA GLY A 95 11.06 15.63 0.82
C GLY A 95 9.55 15.85 1.03
N SER A 96 9.11 17.10 0.93
CA SER A 96 7.74 17.52 1.22
C SER A 96 6.69 16.90 0.30
N ILE A 97 7.05 16.61 -0.96
CA ILE A 97 6.12 16.02 -1.95
C ILE A 97 5.79 14.56 -1.59
N GLU A 98 6.79 13.76 -1.20
CA GLU A 98 6.55 12.41 -0.67
C GLU A 98 5.66 12.49 0.58
N ARG A 99 5.99 13.42 1.50
CA ARG A 99 5.23 13.56 2.74
C ARG A 99 3.77 13.89 2.50
N ALA A 100 3.50 14.81 1.56
CA ALA A 100 2.14 15.18 1.18
C ALA A 100 1.38 13.98 0.58
N ALA A 101 2.04 13.19 -0.29
CA ALA A 101 1.44 12.00 -0.88
C ALA A 101 1.10 10.97 0.21
N VAL A 102 2.08 10.62 1.06
CA VAL A 102 1.89 9.66 2.15
C VAL A 102 0.77 10.11 3.07
N LEU A 103 0.76 11.37 3.53
CA LEU A 103 -0.30 11.87 4.40
C LEU A 103 -1.68 11.80 3.73
N THR A 104 -1.79 12.20 2.47
CA THR A 104 -3.06 12.21 1.73
C THR A 104 -3.61 10.80 1.59
N PHE A 105 -2.82 9.88 1.04
CA PHE A 105 -3.28 8.53 0.75
C PHE A 105 -3.38 7.66 2.01
N ASN A 106 -2.50 7.85 3.00
CA ASN A 106 -2.63 7.15 4.29
C ASN A 106 -3.88 7.59 5.05
N THR A 107 -4.22 8.87 5.01
CA THR A 107 -5.48 9.37 5.60
C THR A 107 -6.68 8.79 4.87
N TRP A 108 -6.66 8.79 3.53
CA TRP A 108 -7.73 8.18 2.73
C TRP A 108 -7.90 6.68 3.02
N PHE A 109 -6.79 5.95 3.14
CA PHE A 109 -6.76 4.55 3.54
C PHE A 109 -7.43 4.35 4.91
N LEU A 110 -7.01 5.13 5.92
CA LEU A 110 -7.51 5.01 7.29
C LEU A 110 -9.00 5.36 7.40
N VAL A 111 -9.42 6.45 6.74
CA VAL A 111 -10.84 6.84 6.66
C VAL A 111 -11.66 5.75 5.99
N SER A 112 -11.18 5.19 4.87
CA SER A 112 -11.86 4.09 4.18
C SER A 112 -11.99 2.85 5.07
N LEU A 113 -10.93 2.51 5.81
CA LEU A 113 -10.94 1.39 6.74
C LEU A 113 -11.92 1.62 7.91
N ALA A 114 -11.92 2.82 8.48
CA ALA A 114 -12.80 3.21 9.58
C ALA A 114 -14.28 3.21 9.16
N ILE A 115 -14.60 3.77 7.99
CA ILE A 115 -15.97 3.76 7.47
C ILE A 115 -16.42 2.32 7.17
N SER A 116 -15.55 1.50 6.57
CA SER A 116 -15.83 0.07 6.37
C SER A 116 -16.14 -0.64 7.68
N PHE A 117 -15.34 -0.39 8.71
CA PHE A 117 -15.52 -0.98 10.02
C PHE A 117 -16.84 -0.56 10.66
N ARG A 118 -17.20 0.73 10.57
CA ARG A 118 -18.49 1.24 11.06
C ARG A 118 -19.68 0.56 10.38
N PHE A 119 -19.66 0.43 9.04
CA PHE A 119 -20.71 -0.30 8.32
C PHE A 119 -20.75 -1.79 8.68
N ARG A 120 -19.59 -2.41 8.91
CA ARG A 120 -19.51 -3.80 9.39
C ARG A 120 -20.21 -3.95 10.74
N LEU A 121 -19.94 -3.05 11.69
CA LEU A 121 -20.58 -3.08 13.01
C LEU A 121 -22.11 -2.91 12.94
N ARG A 122 -22.61 -2.24 11.90
CA ARG A 122 -24.05 -2.08 11.62
C ARG A 122 -24.67 -3.24 10.83
N GLY A 123 -23.89 -4.26 10.48
CA GLY A 123 -24.36 -5.37 9.64
C GLY A 123 -24.53 -5.04 8.16
N GLU A 124 -24.12 -3.85 7.72
CA GLU A 124 -24.30 -3.39 6.34
C GLU A 124 -23.17 -3.89 5.43
N ALA A 125 -23.30 -5.14 4.95
CA ALA A 125 -22.23 -5.85 4.25
C ALA A 125 -21.77 -5.17 2.94
N VAL A 126 -22.70 -4.64 2.15
CA VAL A 126 -22.40 -4.01 0.84
C VAL A 126 -21.56 -2.73 1.00
N PRO A 127 -21.99 -1.71 1.76
CA PRO A 127 -21.16 -0.52 1.96
C PRO A 127 -19.86 -0.84 2.71
N ALA A 128 -19.88 -1.76 3.68
CA ALA A 128 -18.65 -2.20 4.36
C ALA A 128 -17.62 -2.73 3.36
N ARG A 129 -18.04 -3.58 2.41
CA ARG A 129 -17.16 -4.14 1.37
C ARG A 129 -16.65 -3.08 0.40
N ARG A 130 -17.48 -2.13 -0.05
CA ARG A 130 -17.04 -1.07 -0.97
C ARG A 130 -15.95 -0.20 -0.35
N TRP A 131 -16.12 0.22 0.90
CA TRP A 131 -15.11 0.99 1.63
C TRP A 131 -13.85 0.18 1.93
N LEU A 132 -13.98 -1.11 2.22
CA LEU A 132 -12.82 -1.97 2.41
C LEU A 132 -11.99 -2.13 1.13
N LEU A 133 -12.66 -2.28 -0.02
CA LEU A 133 -11.99 -2.37 -1.32
C LEU A 133 -11.25 -1.06 -1.67
N ARG A 134 -11.75 0.10 -1.25
CA ARG A 134 -11.03 1.38 -1.37
C ARG A 134 -9.74 1.39 -0.56
N ALA A 135 -9.78 0.94 0.69
CA ALA A 135 -8.59 0.81 1.52
C ALA A 135 -7.58 -0.17 0.89
N ILE A 136 -8.05 -1.33 0.42
CA ILE A 136 -7.20 -2.31 -0.27
C ILE A 136 -6.57 -1.69 -1.53
N GLY A 137 -7.36 -0.98 -2.35
CA GLY A 137 -6.88 -0.30 -3.54
C GLY A 137 -5.76 0.69 -3.24
N VAL A 138 -5.94 1.53 -2.22
CA VAL A 138 -4.89 2.48 -1.80
C VAL A 138 -3.63 1.75 -1.37
N LEU A 139 -3.73 0.68 -0.59
CA LEU A 139 -2.55 -0.09 -0.20
C LEU A 139 -1.78 -0.65 -1.41
N PHE A 140 -2.48 -1.16 -2.42
CA PHE A 140 -1.83 -1.61 -3.66
C PHE A 140 -1.14 -0.48 -4.44
N GLY A 141 -1.48 0.78 -4.17
CA GLY A 141 -0.71 1.94 -4.58
C GLY A 141 0.78 1.79 -4.30
N PHE A 142 1.17 1.32 -3.11
CA PHE A 142 2.57 1.05 -2.77
C PHE A 142 3.24 0.05 -3.73
N ALA A 143 2.52 -0.99 -4.13
CA ALA A 143 3.04 -1.96 -5.10
C ALA A 143 3.32 -1.30 -6.45
N THR A 144 2.47 -0.38 -6.89
CA THR A 144 2.62 0.37 -8.15
C THR A 144 3.67 1.49 -8.06
N THR A 145 3.91 2.08 -6.88
CA THR A 145 4.98 3.08 -6.72
C THR A 145 6.36 2.51 -7.07
N ARG A 146 6.60 1.22 -6.79
CA ARG A 146 7.90 0.55 -6.99
C ARG A 146 8.33 0.45 -8.47
N PRO A 147 7.52 -0.09 -9.40
CA PRO A 147 7.86 -0.08 -10.82
C PRO A 147 7.92 1.33 -11.40
N VAL A 148 7.08 2.27 -10.92
CA VAL A 148 7.17 3.68 -11.34
C VAL A 148 8.51 4.29 -10.94
N MET A 149 8.96 4.07 -9.69
CA MET A 149 10.32 4.45 -9.27
C MET A 149 11.38 3.77 -10.11
N GLY A 150 11.25 2.47 -10.38
CA GLY A 150 12.18 1.73 -11.21
C GLY A 150 12.33 2.33 -12.62
N ALA A 151 11.21 2.76 -13.22
CA ALA A 151 11.22 3.46 -14.50
C ALA A 151 11.95 4.81 -14.41
N PHE A 152 11.72 5.60 -13.35
CA PHE A 152 12.46 6.86 -13.14
C PHE A 152 13.95 6.63 -12.90
N PHE A 153 14.34 5.56 -12.20
CA PHE A 153 15.74 5.19 -12.05
C PHE A 153 16.37 4.76 -13.37
N ALA A 154 15.64 4.02 -14.21
CA ALA A 154 16.14 3.62 -15.52
C ALA A 154 16.33 4.82 -16.47
N THR A 155 15.50 5.86 -16.34
CA THR A 155 15.58 7.08 -17.14
C THR A 155 16.39 8.19 -16.48
N SER A 156 16.96 7.97 -15.28
CA SER A 156 17.69 9.03 -14.56
C SER A 156 18.96 9.46 -15.28
N SER A 157 19.58 8.57 -16.05
CA SER A 157 20.74 8.90 -16.91
C SER A 157 20.39 9.85 -18.06
N LEU A 158 19.13 9.84 -18.51
CA LEU A 158 18.63 10.67 -19.61
C LEU A 158 17.96 11.96 -19.11
N THR A 159 17.27 11.88 -17.97
CA THR A 159 16.49 13.00 -17.41
C THR A 159 17.28 13.84 -16.41
N HIS A 160 18.43 13.33 -15.95
CA HIS A 160 19.23 13.92 -14.86
C HIS A 160 18.46 14.16 -13.56
N LEU A 161 17.27 13.56 -13.39
CA LEU A 161 16.46 13.71 -12.19
C LEU A 161 17.04 12.91 -11.04
N GLY A 162 17.29 13.59 -9.92
CA GLY A 162 17.73 12.94 -8.69
C GLY A 162 16.57 12.20 -8.00
N PRO A 163 16.86 11.17 -7.16
CA PRO A 163 15.84 10.44 -6.40
C PRO A 163 14.91 11.34 -5.60
N GLN A 164 15.44 12.41 -4.99
CA GLN A 164 14.63 13.35 -4.22
C GLN A 164 13.56 14.07 -5.04
N GLN A 165 13.76 14.21 -6.35
CA GLN A 165 12.83 14.90 -7.24
C GLN A 165 11.70 13.98 -7.71
N PHE A 166 12.01 12.72 -8.07
CA PHE A 166 11.00 11.82 -8.62
C PHE A 166 10.31 10.92 -7.59
N PHE A 167 10.87 10.75 -6.38
CA PHE A 167 10.27 9.86 -5.36
C PHE A 167 8.84 10.27 -5.02
N GLY A 168 8.62 11.56 -4.71
CA GLY A 168 7.30 12.07 -4.37
C GLY A 168 6.29 11.90 -5.52
N TRP A 169 6.71 12.17 -6.75
CA TRP A 169 5.86 11.97 -7.93
C TRP A 169 5.52 10.50 -8.17
N ALA A 170 6.45 9.59 -7.95
CA ALA A 170 6.19 8.16 -8.06
C ALA A 170 5.13 7.69 -7.04
N PHE A 171 5.15 8.25 -5.83
CA PHE A 171 4.08 8.05 -4.84
C PHE A 171 2.73 8.54 -5.38
N TRP A 172 2.65 9.80 -5.77
CA TRP A 172 1.41 10.40 -6.30
C TRP A 172 0.83 9.58 -7.46
N ILE A 173 1.65 9.23 -8.45
CA ILE A 173 1.22 8.45 -9.62
C ILE A 173 0.71 7.08 -9.18
N GLY A 174 1.50 6.34 -8.39
CA GLY A 174 1.17 4.98 -7.98
C GLY A 174 -0.15 4.89 -7.20
N PHE A 175 -0.34 5.77 -6.22
CA PHE A 175 -1.57 5.80 -5.43
C PHE A 175 -2.77 6.31 -6.23
N THR A 176 -2.62 7.38 -7.00
CA THR A 176 -3.72 7.97 -7.78
C THR A 176 -4.26 6.96 -8.80
N LEU A 177 -3.37 6.27 -9.52
CA LEU A 177 -3.76 5.23 -10.47
C LEU A 177 -4.59 4.13 -9.81
N ASN A 178 -4.20 3.68 -8.61
CA ASN A 178 -4.93 2.64 -7.88
C ASN A 178 -6.27 3.13 -7.33
N VAL A 179 -6.35 4.38 -6.85
CA VAL A 179 -7.61 4.98 -6.43
C VAL A 179 -8.58 5.06 -7.60
N ILE A 180 -8.16 5.62 -8.73
CA ILE A 180 -8.99 5.74 -9.94
C ILE A 180 -9.43 4.35 -10.42
N ALA A 181 -8.50 3.40 -10.53
CA ALA A 181 -8.83 2.04 -10.96
C ALA A 181 -9.85 1.38 -10.02
N THR A 182 -9.70 1.59 -8.71
CA THR A 182 -10.64 1.03 -7.70
C THR A 182 -12.02 1.66 -7.82
N GLU A 183 -12.14 2.98 -7.95
CA GLU A 183 -13.44 3.63 -8.13
C GLU A 183 -14.12 3.22 -9.43
N LEU A 184 -13.37 3.15 -10.54
CA LEU A 184 -13.90 2.68 -11.82
C LEU A 184 -14.44 1.24 -11.72
N LEU A 185 -13.74 0.34 -11.00
CA LEU A 185 -14.20 -1.02 -10.78
C LEU A 185 -15.46 -1.07 -9.89
N LEU A 186 -15.52 -0.26 -8.84
CA LEU A 186 -16.68 -0.17 -7.94
C LEU A 186 -17.92 0.44 -8.61
N ASN A 187 -17.73 1.31 -9.60
CA ASN A 187 -18.83 1.93 -10.35
C ASN A 187 -19.33 1.06 -11.51
N ARG A 188 -18.45 0.24 -12.11
CA ARG A 188 -18.83 -0.69 -13.20
C ARG A 188 -19.55 -1.95 -12.72
N LYS A 189 -19.27 -2.42 -11.50
CA LYS A 189 -19.89 -3.64 -10.96
C LYS A 189 -20.77 -3.29 -9.77
N PRO A 190 -22.10 -3.20 -9.93
CA PRO A 190 -22.99 -3.23 -8.79
C PRO A 190 -22.67 -4.51 -8.02
N LEU A 191 -22.25 -4.39 -6.77
CA LEU A 191 -22.13 -5.57 -5.93
C LEU A 191 -23.53 -6.18 -5.85
N PRO A 192 -23.68 -7.50 -6.05
CA PRO A 192 -24.99 -8.12 -5.89
C PRO A 192 -25.55 -7.70 -4.54
N LYS A 193 -26.77 -7.15 -4.54
CA LYS A 193 -27.51 -6.94 -3.30
C LYS A 193 -27.50 -8.29 -2.60
N GLN A 194 -26.85 -8.41 -1.44
CA GLN A 194 -27.12 -9.52 -0.55
C GLN A 194 -28.56 -9.31 -0.04
N GLY A 195 -29.52 -9.65 -0.88
CA GLY A 195 -30.90 -9.85 -0.52
C GLY A 195 -31.14 -11.35 -0.46
N LEU A 196 -31.83 -11.79 0.60
CA LEU A 196 -32.56 -13.06 0.63
C LEU A 196 -31.69 -14.32 0.62
N MET A 197 -30.91 -14.51 1.67
CA MET A 197 -30.88 -15.83 2.32
C MET A 197 -31.55 -15.65 3.68
N THR A 198 -32.88 -15.60 3.64
CA THR A 198 -33.74 -15.96 4.77
C THR A 198 -33.48 -17.40 5.17
N ALA A 199 -33.49 -17.64 6.49
CA ALA A 199 -33.96 -18.84 7.17
C ALA A 199 -33.42 -20.22 6.71
N GLY A 200 -32.75 -20.88 7.65
CA GLY A 200 -32.37 -22.29 7.65
C GLY A 200 -31.64 -22.58 8.94
#